data_AF-A0A834YI51-F1
#
_entry.id   AF-A0A834YI51-F1
#
_cell.length_a   1.000
_cell.length_b   1.000
_cell.length_c   1.000
_cell.angle_alpha   90.00
_cell.angle_beta   90.00
_cell.angle_gamma   90.00
#
_symmetry.space_group_name_H-M   'P 1'
#
loop_
_entity.id
_entity.type
_entity.pdbx_description
1 polymer ?
#
loop_
_entity_poly.entity_id
_entity_poly.type
_entity_poly.pdbx_seq_one_letter_code
_entity_poly.pdbx_strand_id
1 'polypeptide(L)'
;MNQRLNLDISQNNTFLLLRDILTTADHLIGMKFGMGTLDDMNHLKNKRIRSVADLLQYQFGLALIRLENVIQGTISGAIRHKLIPTPQNLVTSTPLITTYESIFGLQPLSQVLDRTNALTQIVHGWKLSYLGPRELTGRTANFRIRDIDLNHYGRIFPIDMSEGINVGPIGSLAIHARVSDWGSLESPFYEIFDRSKELRMIYLSPSRDEYYMVAAGNSLALNQGIQDEQVVPARYRQEFLTTAWE
;
A
#
# COMPACT_ATOMS: atom_id res chain seq x y z
N MET A 1 -6.60 -1.67 12.33
CA MET A 1 -7.52 -1.41 13.45
C MET A 1 -6.91 -1.81 14.78
N ASN A 2 -6.60 -3.10 14.98
CA ASN A 2 -5.97 -3.61 16.22
C ASN A 2 -4.73 -2.83 16.67
N GLN A 3 -3.80 -2.54 15.75
CA GLN A 3 -2.60 -1.74 16.06
C GLN A 3 -2.92 -0.32 16.54
N ARG A 4 -3.99 0.32 16.02
CA ARG A 4 -4.34 1.71 16.36
C ARG A 4 -5.09 1.80 17.69
N LEU A 5 -6.00 0.86 17.93
CA LEU A 5 -6.83 0.80 19.13
C LEU A 5 -6.20 -0.03 20.26
N ASN A 6 -4.97 -0.53 20.04
CA ASN A 6 -4.25 -1.42 20.94
C ASN A 6 -5.09 -2.64 21.38
N LEU A 7 -5.71 -3.31 20.41
CA LEU A 7 -6.56 -4.49 20.63
C LEU A 7 -5.82 -5.77 20.28
N ASP A 8 -5.98 -6.77 21.14
CA ASP A 8 -5.51 -8.14 20.89
C ASP A 8 -6.70 -9.00 20.41
N ILE A 9 -7.02 -8.87 19.13
CA ILE A 9 -8.07 -9.63 18.45
C ILE A 9 -7.42 -10.44 17.33
N SER A 10 -7.89 -11.68 17.13
CA SER A 10 -7.38 -12.56 16.08
C SER A 10 -7.49 -11.92 14.70
N GLN A 11 -6.40 -11.99 13.91
CA GLN A 11 -6.33 -11.46 12.56
C GLN A 11 -7.29 -12.16 11.58
N ASN A 12 -7.77 -13.36 11.92
CA ASN A 12 -8.71 -14.11 11.08
C ASN A 12 -10.14 -13.60 11.16
N ASN A 13 -10.47 -12.77 12.15
CA ASN A 13 -11.80 -12.20 12.26
C ASN A 13 -11.92 -10.98 11.33
N THR A 14 -12.78 -11.11 10.31
CA THR A 14 -13.06 -10.05 9.33
C THR A 14 -14.30 -9.22 9.68
N PHE A 15 -15.05 -9.61 10.72
CA PHE A 15 -16.26 -8.91 11.15
C PHE A 15 -15.96 -7.87 12.23
N LEU A 16 -16.68 -6.74 12.16
CA LEU A 16 -16.66 -5.70 13.19
C LEU A 16 -17.30 -6.24 14.48
N LEU A 17 -16.54 -6.20 15.58
CA LEU A 17 -17.01 -6.58 16.91
C LEU A 17 -17.53 -5.35 17.66
N LEU A 18 -18.43 -5.59 18.63
CA LEU A 18 -18.92 -4.53 19.51
C LEU A 18 -17.77 -3.83 20.26
N ARG A 19 -16.72 -4.59 20.64
CA ARG A 19 -15.52 -4.06 21.29
C ARG A 19 -14.80 -3.03 20.43
N ASP A 20 -14.75 -3.24 19.11
CA ASP A 20 -14.11 -2.32 18.17
C ASP A 20 -14.84 -0.97 18.15
N ILE A 21 -16.17 -1.01 18.17
CA ILE A 21 -17.02 0.18 18.17
C ILE A 21 -16.83 0.99 19.46
N LEU A 22 -16.90 0.32 20.62
CA LEU A 22 -16.74 0.97 21.93
C LEU A 22 -15.36 1.62 22.08
N THR A 23 -14.31 0.87 21.75
CA THR A 23 -12.92 1.36 21.87
C THR A 23 -12.62 2.47 20.87
N THR A 24 -13.22 2.44 19.68
CA THR A 24 -13.14 3.56 18.72
C THR A 24 -13.83 4.81 19.27
N ALA A 25 -15.00 4.67 19.90
CA ALA A 25 -15.71 5.79 20.51
C ALA A 25 -14.90 6.40 21.66
N ASP A 26 -14.34 5.57 22.55
CA ASP A 26 -13.44 6.01 23.63
C ASP A 26 -12.21 6.73 23.09
N HIS A 27 -11.60 6.21 22.02
CA HIS A 27 -10.45 6.84 21.35
C HIS A 27 -10.83 8.22 20.79
N LEU A 28 -11.98 8.36 20.13
CA LEU A 28 -12.46 9.65 19.61
C LEU A 28 -12.74 10.66 20.73
N ILE A 29 -13.32 10.22 21.85
CA ILE A 29 -13.53 11.06 23.03
C ILE A 29 -12.18 11.51 23.59
N GLY A 30 -11.22 10.60 23.74
CA GLY A 30 -9.85 10.91 24.17
C GLY A 30 -9.19 11.96 23.28
N MET A 31 -9.29 11.81 21.96
CA MET A 31 -8.76 12.78 20.99
C MET A 31 -9.38 14.17 21.16
N LYS A 32 -10.69 14.27 21.48
CA LYS A 32 -11.34 15.55 21.77
C LYS A 32 -10.77 16.23 23.02
N PHE A 33 -10.31 15.45 24.00
CA PHE A 33 -9.62 15.96 25.20
C PHE A 33 -8.10 16.14 25.01
N GLY A 34 -7.58 16.01 23.79
CA GLY A 34 -6.16 16.17 23.49
C GLY A 34 -5.31 14.95 23.84
N MET A 35 -5.91 13.79 24.15
CA MET A 35 -5.18 12.55 24.33
C MET A 35 -4.90 11.91 22.96
N GLY A 36 -3.65 12.04 22.49
CA GLY A 36 -3.15 11.42 21.27
C GLY A 36 -2.93 12.39 20.11
N THR A 37 -2.46 11.86 18.98
CA THR A 37 -2.17 12.62 17.75
C THR A 37 -3.19 12.32 16.66
N LEU A 38 -3.54 13.36 15.89
CA LEU A 38 -4.33 13.22 14.67
C LEU A 38 -3.54 12.45 13.61
N ASP A 39 -4.23 11.56 12.90
CA ASP A 39 -3.61 10.81 11.81
C ASP A 39 -3.42 11.70 10.58
N ASP A 40 -2.21 11.67 10.01
CA ASP A 40 -1.96 12.27 8.71
C ASP A 40 -2.40 11.31 7.60
N MET A 41 -3.43 11.71 6.85
CA MET A 41 -3.96 10.97 5.71
C MET A 41 -2.91 10.72 4.62
N ASN A 42 -1.93 11.62 4.48
CA ASN A 42 -0.89 11.49 3.47
C ASN A 42 0.16 10.44 3.84
N HIS A 43 0.23 10.07 5.12
CA HIS A 43 1.28 9.19 5.61
C HIS A 43 1.20 7.82 4.93
N LEU A 44 2.33 7.29 4.43
CA LEU A 44 2.34 6.00 3.74
C LEU A 44 1.87 4.82 4.60
N LYS A 45 1.89 4.95 5.94
CA LYS A 45 1.31 3.95 6.87
C LYS A 45 -0.21 3.80 6.69
N ASN A 46 -0.86 4.84 6.19
CA ASN A 46 -2.31 4.90 5.96
C ASN A 46 -2.69 4.58 4.51
N LYS A 47 -1.70 4.25 3.67
CA LYS A 47 -1.86 3.94 2.25
C LYS A 47 -1.43 2.49 2.01
N ARG A 48 -2.20 1.78 1.18
CA ARG A 48 -1.91 0.39 0.77
C ARG A 48 -1.77 0.35 -0.74
N ILE A 49 -0.69 -0.27 -1.22
CA ILE A 49 -0.53 -0.59 -2.63
C ILE A 49 -1.45 -1.74 -2.98
N ARG A 50 -2.19 -1.58 -4.08
CA ARG A 50 -2.94 -2.66 -4.70
C ARG A 50 -2.21 -3.10 -5.94
N SER A 51 -1.84 -4.38 -5.96
CA SER A 51 -1.28 -5.01 -7.14
C SER A 51 -2.36 -5.34 -8.17
N VAL A 52 -1.93 -5.73 -9.37
CA VAL A 52 -2.83 -6.30 -10.38
C VAL A 52 -3.57 -7.52 -9.84
N ALA A 53 -2.93 -8.34 -9.00
CA ALA A 53 -3.55 -9.50 -8.38
C ALA A 53 -4.67 -9.12 -7.40
N ASP A 54 -4.49 -8.08 -6.57
CA ASP A 54 -5.55 -7.59 -5.66
C ASP A 54 -6.78 -7.10 -6.45
N LEU A 55 -6.53 -6.36 -7.54
CA LEU A 55 -7.59 -5.82 -8.39
C LEU A 55 -8.34 -6.93 -9.11
N LEU A 56 -7.62 -7.91 -9.66
CA LEU A 56 -8.20 -9.10 -10.28
C LEU A 56 -8.99 -9.93 -9.27
N GLN A 57 -8.46 -10.18 -8.07
CA GLN A 57 -9.13 -10.94 -7.02
C GLN A 57 -10.47 -10.30 -6.64
N TYR A 58 -10.50 -8.98 -6.47
CA TYR A 58 -11.73 -8.25 -6.15
C TYR A 58 -12.78 -8.40 -7.26
N GLN A 59 -12.39 -8.17 -8.51
CA GLN A 59 -13.32 -8.27 -9.65
C GLN A 59 -13.76 -9.71 -9.92
N PHE A 60 -12.85 -10.67 -9.74
CA PHE A 60 -13.17 -12.08 -9.82
C PHE A 60 -14.19 -12.50 -8.75
N GLY A 61 -14.07 -11.99 -7.53
CA GLY A 61 -15.08 -12.17 -6.49
C GLY A 61 -16.46 -11.65 -6.91
N LEU A 62 -16.53 -10.46 -7.50
CA LEU A 62 -17.79 -9.93 -8.06
C LEU A 62 -18.33 -10.80 -9.21
N ALA A 63 -17.46 -11.35 -10.05
CA ALA A 63 -17.84 -12.24 -11.13
C ALA A 63 -18.42 -13.57 -10.61
N LEU A 64 -17.87 -14.10 -9.51
CA LEU A 64 -18.41 -15.29 -8.84
C LEU A 64 -19.80 -15.03 -8.25
N ILE A 65 -20.04 -13.88 -7.64
CA ILE A 65 -21.38 -13.50 -7.14
C ILE A 65 -22.39 -13.40 -8.30
N ARG A 66 -21.96 -12.85 -9.45
CA ARG A 66 -22.82 -12.82 -10.66
C ARG A 66 -23.10 -14.24 -11.17
N LEU A 67 -22.09 -15.10 -11.19
CA LEU A 67 -22.23 -16.49 -11.60
C LEU A 67 -23.19 -17.25 -10.67
N GLU A 68 -23.10 -17.03 -9.36
CA GLU A 68 -24.02 -17.57 -8.36
C GLU A 68 -25.47 -17.19 -8.67
N ASN A 69 -25.73 -15.91 -8.94
CA ASN A 69 -27.08 -15.44 -9.30
C ASN A 69 -27.62 -16.09 -10.59
N VAL A 70 -26.75 -16.29 -11.60
CA VAL A 70 -27.12 -16.97 -12.86
C VAL A 70 -27.44 -18.45 -12.59
N ILE A 71 -26.64 -19.12 -11.77
CA ILE A 71 -26.87 -20.51 -11.37
C ILE A 71 -28.19 -20.63 -10.62
N GLN A 72 -28.45 -19.75 -9.63
CA GLN A 72 -29.68 -19.76 -8.85
C GLN A 72 -30.92 -19.52 -9.72
N GLY A 73 -30.83 -18.60 -10.69
CA GLY A 73 -31.88 -18.37 -11.67
C GLY A 73 -32.14 -19.59 -12.56
N THR A 74 -31.08 -20.22 -13.06
CA THR A 74 -31.16 -21.43 -13.90
C THR A 74 -31.76 -22.61 -13.13
N ILE A 75 -31.36 -22.82 -11.88
CA ILE A 75 -31.95 -23.85 -10.99
C ILE A 75 -33.44 -23.59 -10.80
N SER A 76 -33.81 -22.35 -10.49
CA SER A 76 -35.21 -21.97 -10.31
C SER A 76 -36.05 -22.21 -11.57
N GLY A 77 -35.49 -21.94 -12.76
CA GLY A 77 -36.12 -22.24 -14.05
C GLY A 77 -36.24 -23.74 -14.31
N ALA A 78 -35.19 -24.51 -14.07
CA ALA A 78 -35.18 -25.96 -14.27
C ALA A 78 -36.25 -26.66 -13.40
N ILE A 79 -36.40 -26.25 -12.14
CA ILE A 79 -37.43 -26.75 -11.23
C ILE A 79 -38.84 -26.47 -11.78
N ARG A 80 -39.09 -25.26 -12.31
CA ARG A 80 -40.39 -24.91 -12.91
C ARG A 80 -40.75 -25.79 -14.11
N HIS A 81 -39.76 -26.16 -14.91
CA HIS A 81 -39.96 -26.98 -16.12
C HIS A 81 -39.77 -28.48 -15.89
N LYS A 82 -39.60 -28.94 -14.63
CA LYS A 82 -39.33 -30.35 -14.27
C LYS A 82 -38.14 -30.96 -15.03
N LEU A 83 -37.13 -30.14 -15.35
CA LEU A 83 -35.89 -30.57 -15.97
C LEU A 83 -34.89 -30.99 -14.89
N ILE A 84 -34.07 -32.00 -15.16
CA ILE A 84 -32.98 -32.42 -14.28
C ILE A 84 -31.77 -31.51 -14.58
N PRO A 85 -31.35 -30.63 -13.65
CA PRO A 85 -30.21 -29.77 -13.88
C PRO A 85 -28.90 -30.59 -13.83
N THR A 86 -28.13 -30.57 -14.91
CA THR A 86 -26.77 -31.12 -14.95
C THR A 86 -25.75 -30.02 -14.65
N PRO A 87 -24.62 -30.33 -13.98
CA PRO A 87 -23.59 -29.31 -13.64
C PRO A 87 -23.09 -28.52 -14.85
N GLN A 88 -22.98 -29.17 -16.01
CA GLN A 88 -22.57 -28.54 -17.26
C GLN A 88 -23.55 -27.49 -17.77
N ASN A 89 -24.85 -27.66 -17.51
CA ASN A 89 -25.89 -26.71 -17.91
C ASN A 89 -26.05 -25.57 -16.90
N LEU A 90 -25.53 -25.72 -15.68
CA LEU A 90 -25.61 -24.70 -14.63
C LEU A 90 -24.45 -23.70 -14.71
N VAL A 91 -23.23 -24.18 -14.96
CA VAL A 91 -22.04 -23.34 -14.93
C VAL A 91 -21.76 -22.75 -16.31
N THR A 92 -21.90 -21.44 -16.44
CA THR A 92 -21.52 -20.70 -17.65
C THR A 92 -20.26 -19.87 -17.41
N SER A 93 -19.31 -19.86 -18.35
CA SER A 93 -18.08 -19.08 -18.25
C SER A 93 -18.24 -17.60 -18.63
N THR A 94 -19.34 -17.21 -19.27
CA THR A 94 -19.60 -15.85 -19.77
C THR A 94 -19.40 -14.76 -18.72
N PRO A 95 -19.89 -14.87 -17.45
CA PRO A 95 -19.68 -13.83 -16.44
C PRO A 95 -18.20 -13.63 -16.08
N LEU A 96 -17.39 -14.70 -16.12
CA LEU A 96 -15.96 -14.64 -15.83
C LEU A 96 -15.19 -13.98 -16.98
N ILE A 97 -15.46 -14.42 -18.22
CA ILE A 97 -14.81 -13.88 -19.43
C ILE A 97 -15.11 -12.39 -19.59
N THR A 98 -16.38 -12.00 -19.48
CA THR A 98 -16.79 -10.60 -19.60
C THR A 98 -16.16 -9.70 -18.53
N THR A 99 -16.01 -10.21 -17.31
CA THR A 99 -15.34 -9.46 -16.23
C THR A 99 -13.85 -9.32 -16.50
N TYR A 100 -13.18 -10.38 -17.00
CA TYR A 100 -11.78 -10.33 -17.40
C TYR A 100 -11.54 -9.30 -18.52
N GLU A 101 -12.34 -9.35 -19.60
CA GLU A 101 -12.26 -8.41 -20.70
C GLU A 101 -12.51 -6.97 -20.25
N SER A 102 -13.48 -6.76 -19.35
CA SER A 102 -13.77 -5.44 -18.78
C SER A 102 -12.58 -4.87 -18.00
N ILE A 103 -11.83 -5.69 -17.26
CA ILE A 103 -10.66 -5.22 -16.49
C ILE A 103 -9.57 -4.74 -17.43
N PHE A 104 -9.17 -5.57 -18.38
CA PHE A 104 -8.04 -5.23 -19.25
C PHE A 104 -8.40 -4.22 -20.35
N GLY A 105 -9.68 -4.13 -20.72
CA GLY A 105 -10.16 -3.23 -21.77
C GLY A 105 -10.61 -1.85 -21.29
N LEU A 106 -11.18 -1.73 -20.08
CA LEU A 106 -11.80 -0.48 -19.61
C LEU A 106 -11.07 0.15 -18.42
N GLN A 107 -10.22 -0.58 -17.72
CA GLN A 107 -9.60 -0.05 -16.51
C GLN A 107 -8.49 0.95 -16.86
N PRO A 108 -8.50 2.18 -16.31
CA PRO A 108 -7.49 3.21 -16.63
C PRO A 108 -6.04 2.84 -16.26
N LEU A 109 -5.86 1.84 -15.39
CA LEU A 109 -4.57 1.30 -14.99
C LEU A 109 -4.04 0.24 -15.97
N SER A 110 -4.90 -0.32 -16.84
CA SER A 110 -4.51 -1.21 -17.93
C SER A 110 -4.08 -0.37 -19.13
N GLN A 111 -2.80 0.01 -19.15
CA GLN A 111 -2.24 0.93 -20.14
C GLN A 111 -1.41 0.20 -21.18
N VAL A 112 -1.31 0.78 -22.38
CA VAL A 112 -0.37 0.31 -23.40
C VAL A 112 1.05 0.53 -22.87
N LEU A 113 1.86 -0.54 -22.90
CA LEU A 113 3.24 -0.49 -22.46
C LEU A 113 4.05 0.52 -23.29
N ASP A 114 4.64 1.52 -22.63
CA ASP A 114 5.67 2.36 -23.23
C ASP A 114 6.88 1.53 -23.64
N ARG A 115 7.17 1.51 -24.94
CA ARG A 115 8.26 0.73 -25.57
C ARG A 115 9.30 1.62 -26.24
N THR A 116 9.40 2.89 -25.84
CA THR A 116 10.37 3.82 -26.42
C THR A 116 11.81 3.33 -26.25
N ASN A 117 12.16 2.83 -25.07
CA ASN A 117 13.44 2.18 -24.81
C ASN A 117 13.34 1.21 -23.60
N ALA A 118 14.41 0.46 -23.33
CA ALA A 118 14.42 -0.52 -22.24
C ALA A 118 14.19 0.12 -20.85
N LEU A 119 14.69 1.35 -20.64
CA LEU A 119 14.52 2.06 -19.37
C LEU A 119 13.05 2.48 -19.18
N THR A 120 12.40 3.03 -20.21
CA THR A 120 10.99 3.45 -20.11
C THR A 120 10.08 2.25 -19.86
N GLN A 121 10.39 1.09 -20.43
CA GLN A 121 9.66 -0.14 -20.17
C GLN A 121 9.77 -0.57 -18.69
N ILE A 122 10.97 -0.52 -18.11
CA ILE A 122 11.20 -0.86 -16.70
C ILE A 122 10.48 0.14 -15.79
N VAL A 123 10.69 1.44 -16.03
CA VAL A 123 10.09 2.52 -15.23
C VAL A 123 8.56 2.43 -15.28
N HIS A 124 7.96 2.18 -16.45
CA HIS A 124 6.51 2.02 -16.56
C HIS A 124 5.97 0.88 -15.70
N GLY A 125 6.68 -0.25 -15.62
CA GLY A 125 6.30 -1.35 -14.73
C GLY A 125 6.44 -1.03 -13.23
N TRP A 126 7.19 0.03 -12.89
CA TRP A 126 7.48 0.45 -11.51
C TRP A 126 6.68 1.70 -11.10
N LYS A 127 5.75 2.17 -11.94
CA LYS A 127 4.88 3.30 -11.63
C LYS A 127 3.80 2.93 -10.62
N LEU A 128 3.56 3.86 -9.71
CA LEU A 128 2.46 3.88 -8.77
C LEU A 128 1.47 4.97 -9.17
N SER A 129 0.19 4.69 -8.96
CA SER A 129 -0.90 5.62 -9.25
C SER A 129 -1.83 5.67 -8.05
N TYR A 130 -2.12 6.89 -7.58
CA TYR A 130 -3.24 7.21 -6.69
C TYR A 130 -4.55 7.46 -7.46
N LEU A 131 -4.50 7.33 -8.80
CA LEU A 131 -5.63 7.51 -9.69
C LEU A 131 -6.28 6.17 -9.98
N GLY A 132 -7.60 6.12 -9.86
CA GLY A 132 -8.38 4.92 -10.13
C GLY A 132 -9.89 5.16 -9.97
N PRO A 133 -10.73 4.20 -10.40
CA PRO A 133 -12.19 4.34 -10.41
C PRO A 133 -12.82 4.53 -9.02
N ARG A 134 -12.11 4.25 -7.93
CA ARG A 134 -12.55 4.49 -6.53
C ARG A 134 -11.62 5.44 -5.78
N GLU A 135 -10.64 6.01 -6.48
CA GLU A 135 -9.59 6.81 -5.88
C GLU A 135 -9.67 8.25 -6.40
N LEU A 136 -8.59 9.01 -6.28
CA LEU A 136 -8.57 10.41 -6.66
C LEU A 136 -8.59 10.52 -8.19
N THR A 137 -9.17 11.61 -8.68
CA THR A 137 -8.93 12.03 -10.07
C THR A 137 -7.86 13.11 -10.06
N GLY A 138 -7.12 13.26 -11.17
CA GLY A 138 -6.08 14.30 -11.28
C GLY A 138 -6.64 15.71 -11.01
N ARG A 139 -7.92 15.98 -11.29
CA ARG A 139 -8.56 17.27 -11.01
C ARG A 139 -8.99 17.45 -9.55
N THR A 140 -9.31 16.36 -8.85
CA THR A 140 -9.75 16.37 -7.43
C THR A 140 -8.58 16.21 -6.46
N ALA A 141 -7.39 15.88 -6.95
CA ALA A 141 -6.20 15.74 -6.13
C ALA A 141 -5.76 17.11 -5.55
N ASN A 142 -6.05 17.31 -4.26
CA ASN A 142 -5.65 18.49 -3.50
C ASN A 142 -4.12 18.61 -3.38
N PHE A 143 -3.63 19.84 -3.19
CA PHE A 143 -2.21 20.15 -3.01
C PHE A 143 -1.51 19.23 -2.00
N ARG A 144 -2.15 18.96 -0.85
CA ARG A 144 -1.60 18.10 0.20
C ARG A 144 -1.23 16.68 -0.27
N ILE A 145 -1.96 16.13 -1.24
CA ILE A 145 -1.72 14.77 -1.74
C ILE A 145 -0.62 14.77 -2.80
N ARG A 146 -0.36 15.93 -3.40
CA ARG A 146 0.70 16.13 -4.39
C ARG A 146 2.06 16.40 -3.77
N ASP A 147 2.07 16.79 -2.51
CA ASP A 147 3.27 17.15 -1.78
C ASP A 147 4.11 15.92 -1.41
N ILE A 148 5.41 16.13 -1.29
CA ILE A 148 6.37 15.06 -1.00
C ILE A 148 6.55 14.98 0.52
N ASP A 149 5.89 13.99 1.11
CA ASP A 149 6.08 13.62 2.52
C ASP A 149 7.46 12.95 2.74
N LEU A 150 8.07 13.19 3.90
CA LEU A 150 9.33 12.60 4.35
C LEU A 150 9.29 11.08 4.45
N ASN A 151 8.12 10.46 4.61
CA ASN A 151 8.01 9.01 4.61
C ASN A 151 8.21 8.37 3.22
N HIS A 152 8.18 9.15 2.14
CA HIS A 152 8.52 8.68 0.80
C HIS A 152 9.99 8.27 0.69
N TYR A 153 10.85 8.72 1.61
CA TYR A 153 12.27 8.42 1.61
C TYR A 153 12.54 6.92 1.48
N GLY A 154 13.29 6.54 0.46
CA GLY A 154 13.63 5.15 0.14
C GLY A 154 12.47 4.28 -0.39
N ARG A 155 11.26 4.84 -0.53
CA ARG A 155 10.02 4.12 -0.91
C ARG A 155 9.46 4.57 -2.25
N ILE A 156 9.24 5.88 -2.40
CA ILE A 156 8.75 6.50 -3.63
C ILE A 156 9.82 7.49 -4.08
N PHE A 157 10.13 7.47 -5.37
CA PHE A 157 11.14 8.34 -5.92
C PHE A 157 10.57 9.76 -6.07
N PRO A 158 11.15 10.78 -5.39
CA PRO A 158 10.55 12.11 -5.30
C PRO A 158 10.67 12.95 -6.57
N ILE A 159 11.56 12.57 -7.50
CA ILE A 159 11.91 13.38 -8.68
C ILE A 159 11.15 12.92 -9.94
N ASP A 160 10.99 11.60 -10.14
CA ASP A 160 10.26 11.02 -11.29
C ASP A 160 8.76 11.03 -11.02
N MET A 161 8.20 12.24 -11.09
CA MET A 161 6.77 12.49 -11.00
C MET A 161 6.28 12.99 -12.36
N SER A 162 5.09 12.57 -12.78
CA SER A 162 4.53 13.07 -14.05
C SER A 162 4.26 14.57 -13.98
N GLU A 163 4.50 15.30 -15.07
CA GLU A 163 4.24 16.74 -15.12
C GLU A 163 2.74 17.08 -15.37
N GLY A 164 2.37 18.35 -15.14
CA GLY A 164 1.02 18.87 -15.38
C GLY A 164 -0.03 18.40 -14.36
N ILE A 165 -1.21 18.02 -14.85
CA ILE A 165 -2.38 17.70 -14.00
C ILE A 165 -2.11 16.50 -13.09
N ASN A 166 -1.19 15.61 -13.48
CA ASN A 166 -0.88 14.37 -12.77
C ASN A 166 0.32 14.48 -11.81
N VAL A 167 0.90 15.68 -11.61
CA VAL A 167 1.97 15.91 -10.61
C VAL A 167 1.49 15.52 -9.22
N GLY A 168 2.18 14.56 -8.60
CA GLY A 168 1.84 14.03 -7.27
C GLY A 168 1.17 12.65 -7.33
N PRO A 169 -0.04 12.52 -7.93
CA PRO A 169 -0.76 11.26 -7.98
C PRO A 169 -0.07 10.12 -8.73
N ILE A 170 0.85 10.41 -9.63
CA ILE A 170 1.63 9.40 -10.34
C ILE A 170 3.10 9.61 -10.02
N GLY A 171 3.76 8.54 -9.57
CA GLY A 171 5.19 8.52 -9.26
C GLY A 171 5.78 7.13 -9.45
N SER A 172 7.07 6.99 -9.22
CA SER A 172 7.80 5.74 -9.40
C SER A 172 8.28 5.15 -8.06
N LEU A 173 8.38 3.83 -7.98
CA LEU A 173 8.99 3.14 -6.85
C LEU A 173 10.48 3.48 -6.73
N ALA A 174 10.98 3.58 -5.50
CA ALA A 174 12.42 3.68 -5.27
C ALA A 174 13.12 2.34 -5.55
N ILE A 175 14.41 2.41 -5.89
CA ILE A 175 15.22 1.27 -6.39
C ILE A 175 15.15 0.03 -5.50
N HIS A 176 15.19 0.23 -4.18
CA HIS A 176 15.20 -0.88 -3.22
C HIS A 176 13.88 -1.05 -2.47
N ALA A 177 12.83 -0.30 -2.85
CA ALA A 177 11.53 -0.43 -2.22
C ALA A 177 10.92 -1.80 -2.53
N ARG A 178 10.22 -2.37 -1.55
CA ARG A 178 9.45 -3.61 -1.70
C ARG A 178 8.04 -3.41 -1.19
N VAL A 179 7.12 -4.19 -1.72
CA VAL A 179 5.74 -4.24 -1.23
C VAL A 179 5.63 -5.45 -0.32
N SER A 180 5.20 -5.24 0.92
CA SER A 180 4.94 -6.32 1.87
C SER A 180 3.67 -7.10 1.52
N ASP A 181 3.47 -8.28 2.11
CA ASP A 181 2.27 -9.10 1.90
C ASP A 181 0.97 -8.35 2.25
N TRP A 182 1.06 -7.38 3.17
CA TRP A 182 -0.05 -6.51 3.57
C TRP A 182 -0.24 -5.31 2.63
N GLY A 183 0.63 -5.12 1.64
CA GLY A 183 0.59 -4.03 0.67
C GLY A 183 1.22 -2.73 1.17
N SER A 184 2.09 -2.77 2.19
CA SER A 184 2.84 -1.60 2.66
C SER A 184 4.17 -1.47 1.92
N LEU A 185 4.63 -0.23 1.71
CA LEU A 185 5.95 0.04 1.13
C LEU A 185 7.06 -0.05 2.17
N GLU A 186 8.00 -0.96 1.97
CA GLU A 186 9.13 -1.17 2.84
C GLU A 186 10.43 -0.79 2.14
N SER A 187 11.38 -0.26 2.90
CA SER A 187 12.72 0.08 2.43
C SER A 187 13.76 -0.64 3.28
N PRO A 188 14.88 -1.07 2.69
CA PRO A 188 15.95 -1.68 3.44
C PRO A 188 16.76 -0.61 4.18
N PHE A 189 17.13 -0.95 5.41
CA PHE A 189 18.06 -0.22 6.25
C PHE A 189 19.05 -1.21 6.86
N TYR A 190 20.21 -0.71 7.27
CA TYR A 190 21.16 -1.49 8.05
C TYR A 190 20.92 -1.23 9.52
N GLU A 191 20.74 -2.31 10.27
CA GLU A 191 20.65 -2.27 11.72
C GLU A 191 22.05 -2.08 12.30
N ILE A 192 22.21 -1.04 13.11
CA ILE A 192 23.45 -0.73 13.81
C ILE A 192 23.25 -1.11 15.27
N PHE A 193 24.03 -2.08 15.76
CA PHE A 193 24.12 -2.41 17.18
C PHE A 193 25.48 -1.98 17.71
N ASP A 194 25.49 -1.47 18.94
CA ASP A 194 26.63 -0.89 19.68
C ASP A 194 27.95 -1.72 19.57
N ARG A 195 27.92 -3.03 19.28
CA ARG A 195 29.15 -3.86 19.30
C ARG A 195 29.27 -4.97 18.25
N SER A 196 28.36 -5.12 17.29
CA SER A 196 28.45 -6.19 16.29
C SER A 196 29.00 -5.71 14.96
N LYS A 197 30.02 -6.40 14.43
CA LYS A 197 30.53 -6.22 13.05
C LYS A 197 29.59 -6.78 11.97
N GLU A 198 28.49 -7.41 12.37
CA GLU A 198 27.53 -7.98 11.43
C GLU A 198 26.54 -6.91 10.97
N LEU A 199 26.65 -6.55 9.69
CA LEU A 199 25.67 -5.72 9.01
C LEU A 199 24.43 -6.55 8.73
N ARG A 200 23.35 -6.29 9.47
CA ARG A 200 22.06 -6.91 9.22
C ARG A 200 21.17 -5.95 8.44
N MET A 201 20.72 -6.36 7.26
CA MET A 201 19.73 -5.61 6.50
C MET A 201 18.33 -5.95 7.01
N ILE A 202 17.55 -4.93 7.36
CA ILE A 202 16.16 -5.03 7.78
C ILE A 202 15.27 -4.19 6.87
N TYR A 203 14.08 -4.68 6.56
CA TYR A 203 13.07 -3.92 5.81
C TYR A 203 12.12 -3.23 6.79
N LEU A 204 12.02 -1.90 6.68
CA LEU A 204 11.17 -1.10 7.55
C LEU A 204 9.97 -0.53 6.78
N SER A 205 8.77 -0.87 7.25
CA SER A 205 7.53 -0.23 6.83
C SER A 205 7.42 1.19 7.38
N PRO A 206 6.58 2.07 6.80
CA PRO A 206 6.49 3.46 7.22
C PRO A 206 6.03 3.59 8.68
N SER A 207 5.24 2.62 9.15
CA SER A 207 4.77 2.55 10.55
C SER A 207 5.88 2.15 11.52
N ARG A 208 6.83 1.29 11.09
CA ARG A 208 7.97 0.87 11.92
C ARG A 208 9.07 1.92 11.93
N ASP A 209 9.28 2.59 10.80
CA ASP A 209 10.27 3.66 10.59
C ASP A 209 10.18 4.76 11.66
N GLU A 210 8.96 5.12 12.12
CA GLU A 210 8.73 6.14 13.16
C GLU A 210 9.36 5.80 14.54
N TYR A 211 9.69 4.53 14.79
CA TYR A 211 10.28 4.07 16.05
C TYR A 211 11.81 3.97 16.00
N TYR A 212 12.41 4.09 14.81
CA TYR A 212 13.86 4.00 14.65
C TYR A 212 14.44 5.38 14.35
N MET A 213 15.68 5.57 14.78
CA MET A 213 16.49 6.71 14.38
C MET A 213 17.30 6.30 13.14
N VAL A 214 17.07 6.99 12.03
CA VAL A 214 17.65 6.63 10.73
C VAL A 214 18.72 7.66 10.37
N ALA A 215 19.98 7.25 10.43
CA ALA A 215 21.10 8.07 9.96
C ALA A 215 21.23 8.01 8.43
N ALA A 216 21.80 9.06 7.85
CA ALA A 216 22.17 9.06 6.43
C ALA A 216 23.37 8.12 6.19
N GLY A 217 23.33 7.40 5.06
CA GLY A 217 24.33 6.38 4.69
C GLY A 217 25.71 6.92 4.30
N ASN A 218 25.93 8.23 4.42
CA ASN A 218 27.23 8.88 4.32
C ASN A 218 28.01 8.85 5.65
N SER A 219 27.35 8.53 6.77
CA SER A 219 28.00 8.44 8.08
C SER A 219 28.70 7.08 8.27
N LEU A 220 30.02 7.14 8.46
CA LEU A 220 30.96 6.37 9.30
C LEU A 220 30.70 4.89 9.73
N ALA A 221 29.49 4.33 9.67
CA ALA A 221 29.16 2.98 10.13
C ALA A 221 29.88 1.85 9.38
N LEU A 222 30.31 2.09 8.12
CA LEU A 222 31.11 1.13 7.34
C LEU A 222 32.62 1.26 7.56
N ASN A 223 33.09 2.37 8.13
CA ASN A 223 34.51 2.68 8.33
C ASN A 223 34.80 2.90 9.82
N GLN A 224 34.83 1.81 10.59
CA GLN A 224 35.18 1.79 12.03
C GLN A 224 36.58 2.36 12.38
N GLY A 225 37.37 2.80 11.39
CA GLY A 225 38.71 3.34 11.57
C GLY A 225 38.79 4.87 11.67
N ILE A 226 37.68 5.60 11.47
CA ILE A 226 37.69 7.06 11.45
C ILE A 226 36.85 7.56 12.64
N GLN A 227 37.53 8.14 13.64
CA GLN A 227 36.93 8.72 14.84
C GLN A 227 36.44 10.18 14.63
N ASP A 228 36.28 10.63 13.39
CA ASP A 228 36.26 12.07 13.11
C ASP A 228 34.89 12.73 12.93
N GLU A 229 33.76 12.03 13.10
CA GLU A 229 32.48 12.72 13.32
C GLU A 229 31.74 12.13 14.52
N GLN A 230 31.86 12.81 15.66
CA GLN A 230 31.10 12.52 16.88
C GLN A 230 29.60 12.76 16.73
N VAL A 231 29.14 13.38 15.64
CA VAL A 231 27.78 13.91 15.50
C VAL A 231 27.27 13.63 14.09
N VAL A 232 26.21 12.83 13.99
CA VAL A 232 25.64 12.38 12.73
C VAL A 232 24.22 12.95 12.56
N PRO A 233 23.86 13.49 11.38
CA PRO A 233 22.49 13.84 11.09
C PRO A 233 21.64 12.57 10.99
N ALA A 234 20.61 12.51 11.82
CA ALA A 234 19.67 11.42 11.85
C ALA A 234 18.23 11.93 11.75
N ARG A 235 17.38 11.12 11.13
CA ARG A 235 15.95 11.37 11.04
C ARG A 235 15.24 10.55 12.10
N TYR A 236 14.37 11.20 12.87
CA TYR A 236 13.49 10.55 13.84
C TYR A 236 12.10 11.18 13.76
N ARG A 237 11.04 10.37 13.59
CA ARG A 237 9.64 10.84 13.51
C ARG A 237 9.43 12.04 12.57
N GLN A 238 9.99 11.97 11.36
CA GLN A 238 9.93 13.04 10.35
C GLN A 238 10.65 14.34 10.72
N GLU A 239 11.46 14.36 11.78
CA GLU A 239 12.34 15.48 12.11
C GLU A 239 13.81 15.14 11.84
N PHE A 240 14.59 16.12 11.39
CA PHE A 240 16.03 15.99 11.27
C PHE A 240 16.68 16.48 12.55
N LEU A 241 17.37 15.55 13.21
CA LEU A 241 18.10 15.77 14.44
C LEU A 241 19.59 15.53 14.17
N THR A 242 20.42 16.05 15.06
CA THR A 242 21.84 15.72 15.05
C THR A 242 22.14 14.96 16.33
N THR A 243 22.64 13.74 16.21
CA THR A 243 22.84 12.85 17.36
C THR A 243 24.29 12.45 17.46
N ALA A 244 24.79 12.39 18.70
CA ALA A 244 26.13 11.90 18.93
C ALA A 244 26.19 10.39 18.65
N TRP A 245 27.31 9.94 18.09
CA TRP A 245 27.61 8.52 17.95
C TRP A 245 28.25 8.04 19.26
N GLU A 246 27.44 7.52 20.19
CA GLU A 246 27.90 6.86 21.42
C GLU A 246 27.97 5.34 21.24
#